data_AF-A0A554W5J7-F1
#
_entry.id   AF-A0A554W5J7-F1
#
_cell.length_a   1.000
_cell.length_b   1.000
_cell.length_c   1.000
_cell.angle_alpha   90.00
_cell.angle_beta   90.00
_cell.angle_gamma   90.00
#
_symmetry.space_group_name_H-M   'P 1'
#
loop_
_entity.id
_entity.type
_entity.pdbx_description
1 polymer ?
#
loop_
_entity_poly.entity_id
_entity_poly.type
_entity_poly.pdbx_seq_one_letter_code
_entity_poly.pdbx_strand_id
1 'polypeptide(L)'
;MTAVRAALPTLTARLPAPLRRHAGLLLALGLLLAWGFGVAWPAWRALQQAPQRLAHAQAQAQRTAALAQALAERKAAADASTALPATLEAVRALTQERLGASAQVRADDGGGWRVELAGVPAQALAHWLVAVRERLALQVVELDLQREGELWRGQARLAPMGGAQ
;
A
#
# COMPACT_ATOMS: atom_id res chain seq x y z
N MET A 1 47.97 -8.34 45.07
CA MET A 1 48.84 -8.19 43.89
C MET A 1 49.87 -9.30 43.90
N THR A 2 49.70 -10.35 43.08
CA THR A 2 50.71 -11.41 42.93
C THR A 2 50.49 -12.15 41.61
N ALA A 3 51.43 -11.90 40.69
CA ALA A 3 51.84 -12.61 39.50
C ALA A 3 51.06 -13.86 39.03
N VAL A 4 50.22 -13.69 38.00
CA VAL A 4 49.92 -14.74 37.01
C VAL A 4 50.62 -14.34 35.71
N ARG A 5 51.95 -14.47 35.69
CA ARG A 5 52.78 -14.26 34.50
C ARG A 5 53.79 -15.38 34.43
N ALA A 6 53.83 -16.02 33.25
CA ALA A 6 54.82 -17.01 32.81
C ALA A 6 54.62 -18.45 33.31
N ALA A 7 53.81 -19.22 32.59
CA ALA A 7 54.04 -20.67 32.44
C ALA A 7 53.33 -21.17 31.17
N LEU A 8 53.85 -20.83 29.99
CA LEU A 8 53.59 -21.55 28.72
C LEU A 8 54.56 -21.05 27.63
N PRO A 9 55.84 -21.50 27.63
CA PRO A 9 56.50 -21.62 26.34
C PRO A 9 57.44 -22.85 26.27
N THR A 10 56.99 -24.07 26.57
CA THR A 10 57.91 -25.23 26.50
C THR A 10 57.26 -26.56 26.08
N LEU A 11 56.25 -26.55 25.20
CA LEU A 11 55.75 -27.80 24.58
C LEU A 11 55.85 -27.84 23.05
N THR A 12 56.41 -26.82 22.42
CA THR A 12 56.61 -26.76 20.96
C THR A 12 58.02 -27.15 20.50
N ALA A 13 58.94 -27.47 21.42
CA ALA A 13 60.37 -27.57 21.13
C ALA A 13 60.91 -28.98 20.76
N ARG A 14 60.08 -30.02 20.67
CA ARG A 14 60.55 -31.37 20.27
C ARG A 14 59.59 -32.08 19.33
N LEU A 15 59.35 -31.48 18.17
CA LEU A 15 58.75 -32.19 17.03
C LEU A 15 59.75 -32.17 15.86
N PRO A 16 60.06 -33.33 15.25
CA PRO A 16 60.96 -33.41 14.10
C PRO A 16 60.49 -32.46 12.98
N ALA A 17 61.43 -31.74 12.36
CA ALA A 17 61.16 -30.81 11.26
C ALA A 17 60.23 -31.33 10.13
N PRO A 18 60.27 -32.62 9.69
CA PRO A 18 59.36 -33.10 8.66
C PRO A 18 57.89 -33.17 9.13
N LEU A 19 57.65 -33.51 10.40
CA LEU A 19 56.30 -33.63 10.96
C LEU A 19 55.58 -32.28 11.08
N ARG A 20 56.31 -31.18 11.33
CA ARG A 20 55.73 -29.82 11.32
C ARG A 20 55.24 -29.38 9.94
N ARG A 21 55.91 -29.80 8.86
CA ARG A 21 55.50 -29.50 7.48
C ARG A 21 54.22 -30.25 7.10
N HIS A 22 54.12 -31.53 7.46
CA HIS A 22 52.90 -32.32 7.22
C HIS A 22 51.72 -31.85 8.08
N ALA A 23 51.95 -31.49 9.34
CA ALA A 23 50.91 -30.93 10.20
C ALA A 23 50.37 -29.58 9.68
N GLY A 24 51.25 -28.70 9.17
CA GLY A 24 50.85 -27.45 8.55
C GLY A 24 50.03 -27.66 7.27
N LEU A 25 50.42 -28.62 6.43
CA LEU A 25 49.67 -29.00 5.22
C LEU A 25 48.29 -29.57 5.54
N LEU A 26 48.18 -30.44 6.55
CA LEU A 26 46.89 -31.01 6.96
C LEU A 26 45.95 -29.94 7.53
N LEU A 27 46.48 -28.99 8.32
CA LEU A 27 45.70 -27.86 8.81
C LEU A 27 45.23 -26.95 7.68
N ALA A 28 46.11 -26.62 6.73
CA ALA A 28 45.76 -25.82 5.57
C ALA A 28 44.69 -26.51 4.72
N LEU A 29 44.83 -27.82 4.48
CA LEU A 29 43.87 -28.63 3.73
C LEU A 29 42.52 -28.70 4.45
N GLY A 30 42.53 -28.91 5.76
CA GLY A 30 41.32 -28.92 6.60
C GLY A 30 40.61 -27.56 6.60
N LEU A 31 41.36 -26.47 6.67
CA LEU A 31 40.82 -25.11 6.60
C LEU A 31 40.20 -24.82 5.22
N LEU A 32 40.85 -25.27 4.14
CA LEU A 32 40.40 -25.07 2.76
C LEU A 32 39.14 -25.90 2.46
N LEU A 33 39.07 -27.13 2.97
CA LEU A 33 37.86 -27.96 2.95
C LEU A 33 36.73 -27.34 3.77
N ALA A 34 37.00 -26.87 4.99
CA ALA A 34 36.02 -26.20 5.84
C ALA A 34 35.49 -24.92 5.17
N TRP A 35 36.35 -24.17 4.47
CA TRP A 35 35.96 -22.97 3.73
C TRP A 35 35.11 -23.30 2.49
N GLY A 36 35.53 -24.29 1.69
CA GLY A 36 34.78 -24.74 0.52
C GLY A 36 33.40 -25.28 0.87
N PHE A 37 33.30 -26.09 1.93
CA PHE A 37 32.00 -26.64 2.38
C PHE A 37 31.14 -25.64 3.14
N GLY A 38 31.76 -24.74 3.93
CA GLY A 38 31.05 -23.77 4.76
C GLY A 38 30.53 -22.57 3.97
N VAL A 39 31.24 -22.12 2.93
CA VAL A 39 30.93 -20.86 2.24
C VAL A 39 30.59 -21.07 0.76
N ALA A 40 31.43 -21.80 0.02
CA ALA A 40 31.23 -21.95 -1.43
C ALA A 40 30.05 -22.87 -1.78
N TRP A 41 29.88 -23.97 -1.04
CA TRP A 41 28.77 -24.91 -1.24
C TRP A 41 27.37 -24.30 -1.05
N PRO A 42 27.07 -23.57 0.04
CA PRO A 42 25.75 -22.94 0.20
C PRO A 42 25.51 -21.81 -0.81
N ALA A 43 26.53 -21.04 -1.20
CA ALA A 43 26.40 -20.02 -2.24
C ALA A 43 26.03 -20.63 -3.60
N TRP A 44 26.63 -21.78 -3.95
CA TRP A 44 26.28 -22.52 -5.16
C TRP A 44 24.84 -23.04 -5.14
N ARG A 45 24.39 -23.60 -4.00
CA ARG A 45 22.98 -23.99 -3.85
C ARG A 45 22.02 -22.80 -3.95
N ALA A 46 22.39 -21.67 -3.36
CA ALA A 46 21.57 -20.46 -3.40
C ALA A 46 21.39 -19.95 -4.84
N LEU A 47 22.46 -19.99 -5.65
CA LEU A 47 22.40 -19.66 -7.07
C LEU A 47 21.52 -20.62 -7.87
N GLN A 48 21.56 -21.93 -7.56
CA GLN A 48 20.67 -22.91 -8.19
C GLN A 48 19.19 -22.70 -7.83
N GLN A 49 18.91 -22.17 -6.63
CA GLN A 49 17.54 -21.91 -6.17
C GLN A 49 17.00 -20.53 -6.58
N ALA A 50 17.87 -19.60 -7.00
CA ALA A 50 17.47 -18.27 -7.47
C ALA A 50 16.41 -18.26 -8.59
N PRO A 51 16.50 -19.08 -9.66
CA PRO A 51 15.50 -19.07 -10.73
C PRO A 51 14.11 -19.52 -10.24
N GLN A 52 14.05 -20.49 -9.32
CA GLN A 52 12.78 -20.93 -8.74
C GLN A 52 12.12 -19.82 -7.91
N ARG A 53 12.92 -19.09 -7.10
CA ARG A 53 12.42 -17.95 -6.32
C ARG A 53 11.90 -16.83 -7.21
N LEU A 54 12.58 -16.56 -8.32
CA LEU A 54 12.11 -15.58 -9.32
C LEU A 54 10.81 -16.01 -9.99
N ALA A 55 10.68 -17.28 -10.38
CA ALA A 55 9.45 -17.81 -10.96
C ALA A 55 8.26 -17.70 -10.00
N HIS A 56 8.46 -18.01 -8.71
CA HIS A 56 7.42 -17.85 -7.69
C HIS A 56 7.01 -16.38 -7.48
N ALA A 57 7.98 -15.46 -7.43
CA ALA A 57 7.69 -14.03 -7.30
C ALA A 57 6.91 -13.49 -8.51
N GLN A 58 7.30 -13.90 -9.73
CA GLN A 58 6.60 -13.52 -10.95
C GLN A 58 5.16 -14.08 -10.99
N ALA A 59 4.95 -15.33 -10.58
CA ALA A 59 3.62 -15.91 -10.50
C ALA A 59 2.72 -15.18 -9.49
N GLN A 60 3.26 -14.75 -8.35
CA GLN A 60 2.52 -13.94 -7.38
C GLN A 60 2.17 -12.56 -7.95
N ALA A 61 3.12 -11.89 -8.60
CA ALA A 61 2.89 -10.59 -9.23
C ALA A 61 1.80 -10.65 -10.31
N GLN A 62 1.79 -11.71 -11.14
CA GLN A 62 0.75 -11.92 -12.15
C GLN A 62 -0.64 -12.12 -11.53
N ARG A 63 -0.75 -12.89 -10.44
CA ARG A 63 -2.02 -13.07 -9.72
C ARG A 63 -2.55 -11.75 -9.16
N THR A 64 -1.68 -10.93 -8.57
CA THR A 64 -2.08 -9.63 -8.05
C THR A 64 -2.50 -8.67 -9.16
N ALA A 65 -1.81 -8.70 -10.30
CA ALA A 65 -2.18 -7.89 -11.47
C ALA A 65 -3.55 -8.28 -12.03
N ALA A 66 -3.84 -9.58 -12.13
CA ALA A 66 -5.14 -10.07 -12.60
C ALA A 66 -6.28 -9.66 -11.66
N LEU A 67 -6.07 -9.73 -10.34
CA LEU A 67 -7.06 -9.26 -9.35
C LEU A 67 -7.29 -7.75 -9.43
N ALA A 68 -6.23 -6.97 -9.61
CA ALA A 68 -6.32 -5.52 -9.78
C ALA A 68 -7.09 -5.15 -11.05
N GLN A 69 -6.86 -5.86 -12.16
CA GLN A 69 -7.62 -5.69 -13.40
C GLN A 69 -9.10 -6.03 -13.23
N ALA A 70 -9.43 -7.16 -12.62
CA ALA A 70 -10.82 -7.54 -12.37
C ALA A 70 -11.56 -6.53 -11.48
N LEU A 71 -10.88 -5.92 -10.51
CA LEU A 71 -11.45 -4.84 -9.69
C LEU A 71 -11.64 -3.55 -10.51
N ALA A 72 -10.69 -3.20 -11.37
CA ALA A 72 -10.81 -2.04 -12.24
C ALA A 72 -11.97 -2.19 -13.23
N GLU A 73 -12.16 -3.38 -13.81
CA GLU A 73 -13.28 -3.68 -14.71
C GLU A 73 -14.63 -3.61 -13.98
N ARG A 74 -14.72 -4.19 -12.77
CA ARG A 74 -15.94 -4.09 -11.95
C ARG A 74 -16.27 -2.64 -11.59
N LYS A 75 -15.26 -1.84 -11.27
CA LYS A 75 -15.42 -0.41 -11.01
C LYS A 75 -15.91 0.31 -12.26
N ALA A 76 -15.26 0.10 -13.42
CA ALA A 76 -15.67 0.71 -14.68
C ALA A 76 -17.09 0.30 -15.09
N ALA A 77 -17.49 -0.96 -14.88
CA ALA A 77 -18.85 -1.43 -15.14
C ALA A 77 -19.88 -0.82 -14.17
N ALA A 78 -19.53 -0.66 -12.89
CA ALA A 78 -20.38 0.02 -11.92
C ALA A 78 -20.56 1.51 -12.25
N ASP A 79 -19.47 2.17 -12.64
CA ASP A 79 -19.45 3.58 -13.06
C ASP A 79 -20.29 3.77 -14.34
N ALA A 80 -20.21 2.84 -15.30
CA ALA A 80 -21.01 2.87 -16.54
C ALA A 80 -22.50 2.54 -16.35
N SER A 81 -22.84 1.69 -15.38
CA SER A 81 -24.22 1.22 -15.16
C SER A 81 -25.07 2.16 -14.31
N THR A 82 -24.47 3.07 -13.54
CA THR A 82 -25.19 3.78 -12.45
C THR A 82 -25.21 5.29 -12.61
N ALA A 83 -24.35 5.86 -13.46
CA ALA A 83 -24.29 7.30 -13.66
C ALA A 83 -25.44 7.76 -14.56
N LEU A 84 -26.52 8.28 -13.96
CA LEU A 84 -27.37 9.21 -14.69
C LEU A 84 -26.53 10.45 -15.04
N PRO A 85 -26.73 11.08 -16.20
CA PRO A 85 -26.07 12.34 -16.51
C PRO A 85 -26.34 13.33 -15.36
N ALA A 86 -25.28 13.86 -14.77
CA ALA A 86 -25.37 14.81 -13.68
C ALA A 86 -25.93 16.14 -14.22
N THR A 87 -27.25 16.22 -14.33
CA THR A 87 -27.98 17.45 -14.63
C THR A 87 -28.30 18.17 -13.32
N LEU A 88 -28.43 19.49 -13.38
CA LEU A 88 -28.84 20.30 -12.22
C LEU A 88 -30.13 19.76 -11.58
N GLU A 89 -31.08 19.30 -12.40
CA GLU A 89 -32.34 18.73 -11.96
C GLU A 89 -32.14 17.40 -11.22
N ALA A 90 -31.27 16.52 -11.71
CA ALA A 90 -30.95 15.27 -11.04
C ALA A 90 -30.24 15.51 -9.69
N VAL A 91 -29.30 16.45 -9.63
CA VAL A 91 -28.64 16.86 -8.38
C VAL A 91 -29.65 17.43 -7.39
N ARG A 92 -30.55 18.29 -7.86
CA ARG A 92 -31.60 18.90 -7.04
C ARG A 92 -32.58 17.85 -6.51
N ALA A 93 -33.05 16.93 -7.37
CA ALA A 93 -33.96 15.86 -6.99
C ALA A 93 -33.34 14.94 -5.92
N LEU A 94 -32.09 14.51 -6.10
CA LEU A 94 -31.40 13.66 -5.13
C LEU A 94 -31.16 14.38 -3.80
N THR A 95 -30.79 15.66 -3.85
CA THR A 95 -30.57 16.47 -2.66
C THR A 95 -31.87 16.67 -1.90
N GLN A 96 -32.98 16.92 -2.59
CA GLN A 96 -34.30 17.05 -1.98
C GLN A 96 -34.83 15.72 -1.41
N GLU A 97 -34.55 14.58 -2.08
CA GLU A 97 -34.89 13.24 -1.58
C GLU A 97 -34.20 12.91 -0.24
N ARG A 98 -32.91 13.28 -0.10
CA ARG A 98 -32.10 12.86 1.07
C ARG A 98 -31.99 13.90 2.17
N LEU A 99 -31.91 15.18 1.82
CA LEU A 99 -31.69 16.28 2.75
C LEU A 99 -32.95 17.14 2.96
N GLY A 100 -33.98 16.96 2.13
CA GLY A 100 -35.23 17.71 2.23
C GLY A 100 -35.06 19.21 1.99
N ALA A 101 -35.88 20.02 2.66
CA ALA A 101 -35.87 21.48 2.54
C ALA A 101 -34.65 22.15 3.21
N SER A 102 -33.86 21.40 3.97
CA SER A 102 -32.66 21.88 4.65
C SER A 102 -31.44 22.01 3.73
N ALA A 103 -31.59 21.80 2.43
CA ALA A 103 -30.51 21.97 1.46
C ALA A 103 -30.99 22.64 0.17
N GLN A 104 -30.18 23.55 -0.38
CA GLN A 104 -30.44 24.20 -1.66
C GLN A 104 -29.30 23.97 -2.64
N VAL A 105 -29.65 23.64 -3.88
CA VAL A 105 -28.67 23.40 -4.97
C VAL A 105 -28.73 24.54 -5.99
N ARG A 106 -27.57 25.11 -6.27
CA ARG A 106 -27.35 26.11 -7.34
C ARG A 106 -26.24 25.62 -8.28
N ALA A 107 -26.34 26.00 -9.56
CA ALA A 107 -25.22 25.83 -10.47
C ALA A 107 -24.09 26.76 -10.04
N ASP A 108 -22.85 26.30 -10.16
CA ASP A 108 -21.65 27.07 -9.88
C ASP A 108 -20.99 27.47 -11.21
N ASP A 109 -20.46 28.68 -11.30
CA ASP A 109 -19.95 29.26 -12.54
C ASP A 109 -18.77 28.48 -13.15
N GLY A 110 -18.12 27.62 -12.35
CA GLY A 110 -17.01 26.76 -12.77
C GLY A 110 -17.41 25.38 -13.34
N GLY A 111 -18.66 25.18 -13.76
CA GLY A 111 -19.11 23.90 -14.34
C GLY A 111 -19.42 22.81 -13.29
N GLY A 112 -19.78 23.22 -12.09
CA GLY A 112 -20.17 22.34 -10.99
C GLY A 112 -21.47 22.77 -10.32
N TRP A 113 -21.71 22.25 -9.12
CA TRP A 113 -22.90 22.58 -8.32
C TRP A 113 -22.50 22.95 -6.90
N ARG A 114 -23.12 24.01 -6.37
CA ARG A 114 -22.99 24.40 -4.97
C ARG A 114 -24.24 23.99 -4.21
N VAL A 115 -24.04 23.34 -3.08
CA VAL A 115 -25.09 22.87 -2.18
C VAL A 115 -24.97 23.60 -0.86
N GLU A 116 -25.91 24.49 -0.57
CA GLU A 116 -26.02 25.16 0.73
C GLU A 116 -26.80 24.24 1.69
N LEU A 117 -26.24 23.99 2.86
CA LEU A 117 -26.79 23.11 3.89
C LEU A 117 -27.21 23.97 5.08
N ALA A 118 -28.47 23.86 5.51
CA ALA A 118 -29.08 24.64 6.57
C ALA A 118 -29.64 23.72 7.67
N GLY A 119 -28.75 23.10 8.44
CA GLY A 119 -29.13 22.29 9.59
C GLY A 119 -29.51 20.85 9.21
N VAL A 120 -28.54 20.12 8.65
CA VAL A 120 -28.70 18.75 8.19
C VAL A 120 -28.13 17.78 9.23
N PRO A 121 -28.83 16.69 9.60
CA PRO A 121 -28.30 15.70 10.52
C PRO A 121 -27.13 14.91 9.88
N ALA A 122 -26.15 14.54 10.70
CA ALA A 122 -24.92 13.90 10.25
C ALA A 122 -25.16 12.63 9.40
N GLN A 123 -26.14 11.82 9.79
CA GLN A 123 -26.46 10.58 9.08
C GLN A 123 -27.06 10.83 7.69
N ALA A 124 -27.94 11.84 7.56
CA ALA A 124 -28.49 12.21 6.26
C ALA A 124 -27.41 12.78 5.33
N LEU A 125 -26.51 13.61 5.88
CA LEU A 125 -25.36 14.13 5.14
C LEU A 125 -24.46 13.00 4.62
N ALA A 126 -24.11 12.03 5.46
CA ALA A 126 -23.28 10.89 5.07
C ALA A 126 -23.95 10.05 3.96
N HIS A 127 -25.25 9.75 4.12
CA HIS A 127 -26.00 9.01 3.11
C HIS A 127 -26.15 9.77 1.80
N TRP A 128 -26.30 11.10 1.86
CA TRP A 128 -26.36 11.96 0.68
C TRP A 128 -25.02 11.98 -0.06
N LEU A 129 -23.89 12.13 0.64
CA LEU A 129 -22.55 12.11 0.03
C LEU A 129 -22.28 10.81 -0.74
N VAL A 130 -22.67 9.67 -0.17
CA VAL A 130 -22.56 8.36 -0.83
C VAL A 130 -23.45 8.31 -2.07
N ALA A 131 -24.71 8.76 -1.96
CA ALA A 131 -25.65 8.74 -3.07
C ALA A 131 -25.23 9.66 -4.23
N VAL A 132 -24.67 10.83 -3.95
CA VAL A 132 -24.15 11.78 -4.94
C VAL A 132 -23.01 11.13 -5.75
N ARG A 133 -22.12 10.38 -5.08
CA ARG A 133 -21.05 9.65 -5.73
C ARG A 133 -21.55 8.48 -6.55
N GLU A 134 -22.45 7.67 -6.00
CA GLU A 134 -22.88 6.40 -6.62
C GLU A 134 -23.92 6.59 -7.74
N ARG A 135 -24.85 7.54 -7.60
CA ARG A 135 -25.95 7.73 -8.57
C ARG A 135 -25.67 8.76 -9.64
N LEU A 136 -24.85 9.76 -9.34
CA LEU A 136 -24.60 10.90 -10.22
C LEU A 136 -23.13 11.01 -10.67
N ALA A 137 -22.26 10.09 -10.21
CA ALA A 137 -20.82 10.15 -10.48
C ALA A 137 -20.21 11.53 -10.18
N LEU A 138 -20.66 12.16 -9.10
CA LEU A 138 -20.18 13.46 -8.64
C LEU A 138 -19.23 13.29 -7.46
N GLN A 139 -18.18 14.12 -7.43
CA GLN A 139 -17.25 14.23 -6.32
C GLN A 139 -17.40 15.57 -5.60
N VAL A 140 -17.19 15.56 -4.29
CA VAL A 140 -17.12 16.80 -3.50
C VAL A 140 -15.71 17.35 -3.61
N VAL A 141 -15.58 18.56 -4.15
CA VAL A 141 -14.29 19.24 -4.37
C VAL A 141 -13.98 20.19 -3.21
N GLU A 142 -15.01 20.83 -2.65
CA GLU A 142 -14.89 21.69 -1.49
C GLU A 142 -16.01 21.37 -0.51
N LEU A 143 -15.69 21.34 0.77
CA LEU A 143 -16.65 21.07 1.84
C LEU A 143 -16.34 21.97 3.03
N ASP A 144 -17.20 22.94 3.26
CA ASP A 144 -17.15 23.84 4.40
C ASP A 144 -18.36 23.54 5.28
N LEU A 145 -18.11 23.03 6.48
CA LEU A 145 -19.13 22.55 7.39
C LEU A 145 -18.87 23.06 8.80
N GLN A 146 -19.91 23.62 9.39
CA GLN A 146 -19.98 24.03 10.77
C GLN A 146 -21.02 23.19 11.50
N ARG A 147 -20.66 22.74 12.71
CA ARG A 147 -21.55 21.97 13.57
C ARG A 147 -22.33 22.92 14.47
N GLU A 148 -23.66 22.79 14.45
CA GLU A 148 -24.60 23.52 15.28
C GLU A 148 -25.41 22.49 16.10
N GLY A 149 -24.87 22.09 17.25
CA GLY A 149 -25.41 20.99 18.06
C GLY A 149 -25.25 19.63 17.35
N GLU A 150 -26.37 18.96 17.06
CA GLU A 150 -26.40 17.69 16.31
C GLU A 150 -26.60 17.88 14.80
N LEU A 151 -26.71 19.14 14.36
CA LEU A 151 -26.95 19.51 12.98
C LEU A 151 -25.71 20.13 12.35
N TRP A 152 -25.63 20.03 11.03
CA TRP A 152 -24.54 20.59 10.21
C TRP A 152 -25.07 21.66 9.28
N ARG A 153 -24.35 22.78 9.20
CA ARG A 153 -24.63 23.90 8.30
C ARG A 153 -23.37 24.22 7.50
N GLY A 154 -23.51 24.70 6.28
CA GLY A 154 -22.37 25.12 5.47
C GLY A 154 -22.62 24.96 3.98
N GLN A 155 -21.57 24.70 3.22
CA GLN A 155 -21.63 24.58 1.78
C GLN A 155 -20.74 23.44 1.27
N ALA A 156 -21.21 22.75 0.24
CA ALA A 156 -20.46 21.74 -0.49
C ALA A 156 -20.42 22.09 -1.97
N ARG A 157 -19.25 21.96 -2.60
CA ARG A 157 -19.06 22.10 -4.04
C ARG A 157 -18.89 20.73 -4.66
N LEU A 158 -19.73 20.42 -5.64
CA LEU A 158 -19.76 19.17 -6.39
C LEU A 158 -19.22 19.41 -7.80
N ALA A 159 -18.41 18.47 -8.29
CA ALA A 159 -17.96 18.44 -9.68
C ALA A 159 -18.08 17.03 -10.28
N PRO A 160 -18.18 16.88 -11.61
CA PRO A 160 -18.17 15.57 -12.26
C PRO A 160 -16.88 14.79 -11.99
N MET A 161 -16.99 13.49 -11.70
CA MET A 161 -15.84 12.57 -11.66
C MET A 161 -15.32 12.36 -13.09
N GLY A 162 -14.39 13.20 -13.53
CA GLY A 162 -13.83 13.16 -14.88
C GLY A 162 -13.70 14.51 -15.59
N GLY A 163 -14.12 15.61 -14.94
CA GLY A 163 -13.88 16.96 -15.44
C GLY A 163 -12.39 17.30 -15.38
N ALA A 164 -11.73 17.24 -16.54
CA ALA A 164 -10.43 17.86 -16.77
C ALA A 164 -10.53 19.36 -16.44
N GLN A 165 -9.58 19.86 -15.65
CA GLN A 165 -9.21 21.27 -15.68
C GLN A 165 -8.30 21.51 -16.88
#